data_AF-A0A4Y8REH5-F1
#
_entry.id   AF-A0A4Y8REH5-F1
#
_cell.length_a   1.000
_cell.length_b   1.000
_cell.length_c   1.000
_cell.angle_alpha   90.00
_cell.angle_beta   90.00
_cell.angle_gamma   90.00
#
_symmetry.space_group_name_H-M   'P 1'
#
loop_
_entity.id
_entity.type
_entity.pdbx_description
1 polymer ?
#
loop_
_entity_poly.entity_id
_entity_poly.type
_entity_poly.pdbx_seq_one_letter_code
_entity_poly.pdbx_strand_id
1 'polypeptide(L)'
;MSDARFIDVEDDLAVAIRHFRMAALLYDEGGFERSDVAGYRASMALMHALQSGHTSVEAALVKALDILGEDPPQGGDWHATIIRRLSRERRDEFARPAVEPAGRLAVRLKGDC
;
A
#
# COMPACT_ATOMS: atom_id res chain seq x y z
N MET A 1 13.66 17.65 -0.94
CA MET A 1 14.64 16.58 -0.68
C MET A 1 13.87 15.43 -0.08
N SER A 2 13.80 14.26 -0.74
CA SER A 2 13.38 13.06 -0.03
C SER A 2 14.42 12.80 1.05
N ASP A 3 13.93 12.48 2.23
CA ASP A 3 14.79 12.08 3.34
C ASP A 3 15.48 10.78 2.95
N ALA A 4 16.82 10.77 2.91
CA ALA A 4 17.61 9.63 2.43
C ALA A 4 17.29 8.32 3.18
N ARG A 5 16.78 8.41 4.41
CA ARG A 5 16.32 7.27 5.20
C ARG A 5 15.16 6.52 4.53
N PHE A 6 14.35 7.19 3.71
CA PHE A 6 13.17 6.64 3.05
C PHE A 6 13.43 6.00 1.68
N ILE A 7 14.66 6.01 1.17
CA ILE A 7 14.95 5.44 -0.17
C ILE A 7 14.50 3.98 -0.26
N ASP A 8 14.84 3.16 0.74
CA ASP A 8 14.44 1.74 0.75
C ASP A 8 12.92 1.55 0.90
N VAL A 9 12.23 2.51 1.50
CA VAL A 9 10.76 2.53 1.60
C VAL A 9 10.15 2.87 0.23
N GLU A 10 10.71 3.86 -0.46
CA GLU A 10 10.27 4.28 -1.79
C GLU A 10 10.48 3.16 -2.83
N ASP A 11 11.61 2.45 -2.76
CA ASP A 11 11.90 1.31 -3.63
C ASP A 11 10.92 0.16 -3.43
N ASP A 12 10.64 -0.22 -2.19
CA ASP A 12 9.64 -1.25 -1.87
C ASP A 12 8.24 -0.84 -2.36
N LEU A 13 7.85 0.43 -2.17
CA LEU A 13 6.58 0.95 -2.67
C LEU A 13 6.53 0.93 -4.21
N ALA A 14 7.61 1.29 -4.89
CA ALA A 14 7.69 1.22 -6.35
C ALA A 14 7.54 -0.22 -6.87
N VAL A 15 8.15 -1.19 -6.18
CA VAL A 15 7.97 -2.62 -6.46
C VAL A 15 6.52 -3.03 -6.23
N ALA A 16 5.92 -2.67 -5.10
CA ALA A 16 4.52 -2.97 -4.79
C ALA A 16 3.57 -2.42 -5.85
N ILE A 17 3.71 -1.14 -6.22
CA ILE A 17 2.90 -0.48 -7.25
C ILE A 17 3.01 -1.22 -8.59
N ARG A 18 4.22 -1.62 -8.98
CA ARG A 18 4.44 -2.39 -10.22
C ARG A 18 3.69 -3.72 -10.18
N HIS A 19 3.76 -4.46 -9.07
CA HIS A 19 3.07 -5.74 -8.93
C HIS A 19 1.55 -5.60 -8.89
N PHE A 20 1.01 -4.60 -8.20
CA PHE A 20 -0.44 -4.35 -8.22
C PHE A 20 -0.94 -3.88 -9.58
N ARG A 21 -0.15 -3.09 -10.32
CA ARG A 21 -0.47 -2.76 -11.72
C ARG A 21 -0.53 -4.02 -12.57
N MET A 22 0.43 -4.93 -12.43
CA MET A 22 0.39 -6.21 -13.14
C MET A 22 -0.79 -7.07 -12.73
N ALA A 23 -1.15 -7.11 -11.44
CA ALA A 23 -2.33 -7.81 -10.96
C ALA A 23 -3.61 -7.26 -11.60
N ALA A 24 -3.76 -5.94 -11.71
CA ALA A 24 -4.89 -5.33 -12.39
C ALA A 24 -4.95 -5.72 -13.87
N LEU A 25 -3.81 -5.66 -14.59
CA LEU A 25 -3.74 -6.08 -15.99
C LEU A 25 -4.09 -7.57 -16.19
N LEU A 26 -3.59 -8.44 -15.30
CA LEU A 26 -3.90 -9.88 -15.34
C LEU A 26 -5.38 -10.15 -15.05
N TYR A 27 -5.97 -9.42 -14.10
CA TYR A 27 -7.39 -9.50 -13.81
C TYR A 27 -8.24 -9.09 -15.01
N ASP A 28 -7.88 -7.97 -15.65
CA ASP A 28 -8.56 -7.46 -16.85
C ASP A 28 -8.39 -8.41 -18.05
N GLU A 29 -7.25 -9.07 -18.20
CA GLU A 29 -6.99 -10.08 -19.23
C GLU A 29 -7.87 -11.33 -19.06
N GLY A 30 -8.16 -11.73 -17.82
CA GLY A 30 -9.03 -12.84 -17.49
C GLY A 30 -8.41 -14.22 -17.75
N GLY A 31 -9.23 -15.17 -18.21
CA GLY A 31 -8.78 -16.54 -18.50
C GLY A 31 -8.83 -17.52 -17.33
N PHE A 32 -9.35 -17.10 -16.17
CA PHE A 32 -9.40 -17.89 -14.92
C PHE A 32 -10.35 -19.10 -14.97
N GLU A 33 -11.39 -19.04 -15.80
CA GLU A 33 -12.41 -20.11 -15.90
C GLU A 33 -11.96 -21.31 -16.74
N ARG A 34 -10.77 -21.25 -17.36
CA ARG A 34 -10.26 -22.36 -18.17
C ARG A 34 -9.81 -23.49 -17.24
N SER A 35 -10.23 -24.72 -17.55
CA SER A 35 -9.84 -25.93 -16.81
C SER A 35 -8.51 -26.53 -17.25
N ASP A 36 -7.73 -25.81 -18.06
CA ASP A 36 -6.45 -26.25 -18.61
C ASP A 36 -5.25 -25.53 -17.98
N VAL A 37 -4.05 -25.87 -18.46
CA VAL A 37 -2.79 -25.26 -18.00
C VAL A 37 -2.77 -23.74 -18.20
N ALA A 38 -3.48 -23.22 -19.20
CA ALA A 38 -3.55 -21.78 -19.41
C ALA A 38 -4.37 -21.09 -18.31
N GLY A 39 -5.50 -21.66 -17.89
CA GLY A 39 -6.26 -21.16 -16.75
C GLY A 39 -5.50 -21.22 -15.44
N TYR A 40 -4.82 -22.34 -15.17
CA TYR A 40 -3.93 -22.44 -14.01
C TYR A 40 -2.84 -21.37 -14.01
N ARG A 41 -2.19 -21.14 -15.16
CA ARG A 41 -1.14 -20.13 -15.30
C ARG A 41 -1.68 -18.72 -15.05
N ALA A 42 -2.85 -18.38 -15.59
CA ALA A 42 -3.50 -17.08 -15.36
C ALA A 42 -3.77 -16.85 -13.87
N SER A 43 -4.37 -17.83 -13.20
CA SER A 43 -4.65 -17.77 -11.75
C SER A 43 -3.37 -17.64 -10.91
N MET A 44 -2.34 -18.43 -11.23
CA MET A 44 -1.05 -18.36 -10.52
C MET A 44 -0.34 -17.03 -10.73
N ALA A 45 -0.37 -16.49 -11.96
CA ALA A 45 0.24 -15.19 -12.25
C ALA A 45 -0.43 -14.07 -11.44
N LEU A 46 -1.77 -14.07 -11.37
CA LEU A 46 -2.54 -13.10 -10.59
C LEU A 46 -2.21 -13.22 -9.09
N MET A 47 -2.29 -14.43 -8.53
CA MET A 47 -1.98 -14.66 -7.11
C MET A 47 -0.55 -14.25 -6.77
N HIS A 48 0.41 -14.58 -7.63
CA HIS A 48 1.81 -14.19 -7.45
C HIS A 48 1.96 -12.67 -7.46
N ALA A 49 1.35 -11.96 -8.42
CA ALA A 49 1.40 -10.51 -8.48
C ALA A 49 0.77 -9.86 -7.23
N LEU A 50 -0.38 -10.34 -6.76
CA LEU A 50 -1.01 -9.85 -5.54
C LEU A 50 -0.15 -10.09 -4.30
N GLN A 51 0.39 -11.30 -4.14
CA GLN A 51 1.24 -11.65 -3.00
C GLN A 51 2.55 -10.86 -3.00
N SER A 52 3.22 -10.74 -4.15
CA SER A 52 4.44 -9.91 -4.26
C SER A 52 4.15 -8.45 -3.92
N GLY A 53 3.04 -7.90 -4.42
CA GLY A 53 2.61 -6.53 -4.09
C GLY A 53 2.38 -6.34 -2.59
N HIS A 54 1.63 -7.26 -1.97
CA HIS A 54 1.36 -7.25 -0.53
C HIS A 54 2.64 -7.29 0.30
N THR A 55 3.53 -8.24 0.02
CA THR A 55 4.80 -8.40 0.74
C THR A 55 5.68 -7.16 0.63
N SER A 56 5.74 -6.52 -0.54
CA SER A 56 6.49 -5.27 -0.70
C SER A 56 5.86 -4.10 0.07
N VAL A 57 4.53 -4.01 0.14
CA VAL A 57 3.87 -3.00 1.01
C VAL A 57 4.21 -3.25 2.47
N GLU A 58 4.10 -4.48 2.96
CA GLU A 58 4.44 -4.80 4.35
C GLU A 58 5.89 -4.41 4.68
N ALA A 59 6.84 -4.77 3.81
CA ALA A 59 8.24 -4.40 3.98
C ALA A 59 8.43 -2.88 4.06
N ALA A 60 7.81 -2.13 3.15
CA ALA A 60 7.85 -0.66 3.16
C ALA A 60 7.29 -0.08 4.46
N LEU A 61 6.15 -0.58 4.94
CA LEU A 61 5.50 -0.08 6.15
C LEU A 61 6.34 -0.37 7.40
N VAL A 62 6.93 -1.55 7.52
CA VAL A 62 7.80 -1.92 8.65
C VAL A 62 9.06 -1.06 8.67
N LYS A 63 9.72 -0.88 7.53
CA LYS A 63 10.87 0.04 7.40
C LYS A 63 10.49 1.47 7.77
N ALA A 64 9.30 1.93 7.36
CA ALA A 64 8.82 3.26 7.72
C ALA A 64 8.65 3.42 9.24
N LEU A 65 8.14 2.41 9.95
CA LEU A 65 8.05 2.47 11.42
C LEU A 65 9.45 2.52 12.06
N ASP A 66 10.41 1.73 11.58
CA ASP A 66 11.78 1.73 12.09
C ASP A 66 12.45 3.11 11.95
N ILE A 67 12.30 3.76 10.78
CA ILE A 67 12.79 5.13 10.55
C ILE A 67 12.14 6.14 11.51
N LEU A 68 10.87 5.91 11.88
CA LEU A 68 10.13 6.74 12.83
C LEU A 68 10.39 6.38 14.31
N GLY A 69 11.25 5.40 14.59
CA GLY A 69 11.53 4.90 15.93
C GLY A 69 10.34 4.22 16.61
N GLU A 70 9.41 3.66 15.83
CA GLU A 70 8.25 2.93 16.34
C GLU A 70 8.41 1.41 16.21
N ASP A 71 8.02 0.69 17.25
CA ASP A 71 7.95 -0.77 17.20
C ASP A 71 6.77 -1.24 16.31
N PRO A 72 6.97 -2.30 15.51
CA PRO A 72 5.89 -2.94 14.77
C PRO A 72 4.76 -3.37 15.71
N PRO A 73 3.49 -3.08 15.35
CA PRO A 73 2.35 -3.57 16.13
C PRO A 73 2.30 -5.10 16.12
N GLN A 74 1.75 -5.66 17.19
CA GLN A 74 1.63 -7.10 17.39
C GLN A 74 0.15 -7.51 17.38
N GLY A 75 -0.15 -8.79 17.10
CA GLY A 75 -1.51 -9.33 17.16
C GLY A 75 -2.22 -9.38 15.80
N GLY A 76 -3.47 -9.85 15.80
CA GLY A 76 -4.22 -10.15 14.56
C GLY A 76 -4.60 -8.93 13.71
N ASP A 77 -4.61 -7.73 14.30
CA ASP A 77 -4.99 -6.48 13.63
C ASP A 77 -3.78 -5.58 13.29
N TRP A 78 -2.56 -6.13 13.35
CA TRP A 78 -1.33 -5.35 13.22
C TRP A 78 -1.26 -4.56 11.91
N HIS A 79 -1.71 -5.13 10.79
CA HIS A 79 -1.81 -4.46 9.49
C HIS A 79 -2.68 -3.18 9.52
N ALA A 80 -3.83 -3.24 10.19
CA ALA A 80 -4.69 -2.06 10.30
C ALA A 80 -4.07 -1.02 11.24
N THR A 81 -3.38 -1.47 12.28
CA THR A 81 -2.69 -0.60 13.22
C THR A 81 -1.52 0.15 12.58
N ILE A 82 -0.69 -0.51 11.78
CA ILE A 82 0.44 0.13 11.11
C ILE A 82 -0.03 1.20 10.11
N ILE A 83 -1.09 0.91 9.33
CA ILE A 83 -1.69 1.88 8.41
C ILE A 83 -2.21 3.10 9.17
N ARG A 84 -2.95 2.89 10.28
CA ARG A 84 -3.47 3.99 11.11
C ARG A 84 -2.35 4.86 11.69
N ARG A 85 -1.24 4.26 12.12
CA ARG A 85 -0.09 5.00 12.67
C ARG A 85 0.58 5.85 11.60
N LEU A 86 0.91 5.25 10.47
CA LEU A 86 1.58 5.93 9.35
C LEU A 86 0.71 6.96 8.62
N SER A 87 -0.62 6.88 8.78
CA SER A 87 -1.57 7.86 8.24
C SER A 87 -1.73 9.12 9.10
N ARG A 88 -1.21 9.14 10.33
CA ARG A 88 -1.36 10.29 11.23
C ARG A 88 -0.38 11.40 10.83
N GLU A 89 -0.85 12.65 10.92
CA GLU A 89 0.03 13.81 10.87
C GLU A 89 1.04 13.74 12.02
N ARG A 90 2.33 13.93 11.71
CA ARG A 90 3.37 14.09 12.73
C ARG A 90 3.91 15.51 12.72
N ARG A 91 4.20 16.03 13.92
CA ARG A 91 4.71 17.39 14.16
C ARG A 91 6.05 17.39 14.91
N ASP A 92 6.65 16.21 15.05
CA ASP A 92 7.96 16.01 15.67
C ASP A 92 9.09 16.09 14.62
N GLU A 93 10.31 15.68 15.00
CA GLU A 93 11.47 15.68 14.10
C GLU A 93 11.34 14.76 12.88
N PHE A 94 10.30 13.92 12.85
CA PHE A 94 9.93 13.05 11.74
C PHE A 94 8.66 13.52 11.02
N ALA A 95 8.35 14.82 11.10
CA ALA A 95 7.18 15.42 10.47
C ALA A 95 7.07 15.05 8.98
N ARG A 96 6.05 14.25 8.66
CA ARG A 96 5.60 13.98 7.31
C ARG A 96 4.27 14.70 7.10
N PRO A 97 4.07 15.45 6.00
CA PRO A 97 2.78 16.02 5.70
C PRO A 97 1.73 14.90 5.66
N ALA A 98 0.57 15.14 6.29
CA ALA A 98 -0.55 14.20 6.20
C ALA A 98 -0.84 13.91 4.72
N VAL A 99 -1.02 12.64 4.37
CA VAL A 99 -1.33 12.22 3.00
C VAL A 99 -2.62 12.91 2.50
N GLU A 100 -3.50 13.30 3.43
CA GLU A 100 -4.65 14.18 3.23
C GLU A 100 -4.67 15.24 4.37
N PRO A 101 -4.71 16.55 4.08
CA PRO A 101 -5.01 17.53 5.12
C PRO A 101 -6.46 17.30 5.60
N ALA A 102 -6.65 17.23 6.92
CA ALA A 102 -7.92 16.91 7.61
C ALA A 102 -9.07 17.93 7.40
N GLY A 103 -9.15 18.61 6.25
CA GLY A 103 -10.12 19.65 5.96
C GLY A 103 -10.74 19.63 4.55
N ARG A 104 -10.49 18.62 3.71
CA ARG A 104 -11.04 18.60 2.33
C ARG A 104 -12.27 17.74 2.09
N LEU A 105 -12.75 16.98 3.09
CA LEU A 105 -14.04 16.31 3.02
C LEU A 105 -15.21 17.20 3.49
N ALA A 106 -15.15 18.50 3.20
CA ALA A 106 -16.37 19.29 3.13
C ALA A 106 -16.99 19.03 1.75
N VAL A 107 -17.65 17.88 1.60
CA VAL A 107 -18.61 17.68 0.52
C VAL A 107 -19.57 18.85 0.62
N ARG A 108 -19.53 19.70 -0.40
CA ARG A 108 -20.39 20.85 -0.57
C ARG A 108 -21.81 20.32 -0.82
N LEU A 109 -22.51 19.94 0.25
CA LEU A 109 -23.97 19.89 0.26
C LEU A 109 -24.45 21.35 0.26
N LYS A 110 -24.26 22.04 -0.87
CA LYS A 110 -25.14 23.14 -1.22
C LYS A 110 -26.32 22.52 -1.93
N GLY A 111 -27.35 22.21 -1.14
CA GLY A 111 -28.69 22.58 -1.58
C GLY A 111 -28.70 24.09 -1.88
N ASP A 112 -29.35 24.43 -2.98
CA ASP A 112 -30.07 25.69 -3.25
C ASP A 112 -30.07 25.92 -4.77
N CYS A 113 -31.00 25.25 -5.45
CA CYS A 113 -32.02 25.81 -6.36
C CYS A 113 -32.86 24.65 -6.93
#